data_AF-A0A1E3PUZ6-F1
#
_entry.id   AF-A0A1E3PUZ6-F1
#
_cell.length_a   1.000
_cell.length_b   1.000
_cell.length_c   1.000
_cell.angle_alpha   90.00
_cell.angle_beta   90.00
_cell.angle_gamma   90.00
#
_symmetry.space_group_name_H-M   'P 1'
#
loop_
_entity.id
_entity.type
_entity.pdbx_description
1 polymer ?
#
loop_
_entity_poly.entity_id
_entity_poly.type
_entity_poly.pdbx_seq_one_letter_code
_entity_poly.pdbx_strand_id
1 'polypeptide(L)'
;MLEAIERYNHITFLASKLITLHVIRLRQEQNQVLPLSDREFQTCCNVISRSRGEDQDPTPCRDGPLRITLDLLRSQLPADYVLPHREGLTQALSWASISWIANVQVDVCYHLSQRLQRWIVLRLAADLAQQMPEKGLWRIASRIVETLVWKEKAAFGRAKS
;
A
#
# COMPACT_ATOMS: atom_id res chain seq x y z
N MET A 1 -6.37 27.42 -1.77
CA MET A 1 -7.15 26.22 -1.41
C MET A 1 -6.90 25.07 -2.38
N LEU A 2 -7.06 25.27 -3.70
CA LEU A 2 -6.80 24.24 -4.72
C LEU A 2 -5.36 23.69 -4.66
N GLU A 3 -4.36 24.58 -4.61
CA GLU A 3 -2.94 24.19 -4.48
C GLU A 3 -2.65 23.33 -3.23
N ALA A 4 -3.29 23.64 -2.10
CA ALA A 4 -3.14 22.87 -0.86
C ALA A 4 -3.73 21.45 -0.99
N ILE A 5 -4.86 21.31 -1.71
CA ILE A 5 -5.49 20.01 -2.01
C ILE A 5 -4.61 19.19 -2.95
N GLU A 6 -4.05 19.82 -3.98
CA GLU A 6 -3.13 19.16 -4.92
C GLU A 6 -1.87 18.65 -4.20
N ARG A 7 -1.25 19.50 -3.38
CA ARG A 7 -0.10 19.10 -2.56
C ARG A 7 -0.45 17.94 -1.62
N TYR A 8 -1.59 18.01 -0.93
CA TYR A 8 -2.08 16.94 -0.07
C TYR A 8 -2.25 15.61 -0.82
N ASN A 9 -2.95 15.64 -1.96
CA ASN A 9 -3.19 14.45 -2.79
C ASN A 9 -1.87 13.88 -3.31
N HIS A 10 -0.94 14.73 -3.71
CA HIS A 10 0.34 14.30 -4.22
C HIS A 10 1.19 13.61 -3.14
N ILE A 11 1.25 14.22 -1.95
CA ILE A 11 1.98 13.67 -0.79
C ILE A 11 1.40 12.29 -0.43
N THR A 12 0.09 12.20 -0.25
CA THR A 12 -0.58 10.96 0.15
C THR A 12 -0.46 9.85 -0.90
N PHE A 13 -0.48 10.20 -2.19
CA PHE A 13 -0.25 9.25 -3.28
C PHE A 13 1.20 8.70 -3.26
N LEU A 14 2.21 9.57 -3.21
CA LEU A 14 3.60 9.16 -3.16
C LEU A 14 3.93 8.35 -1.90
N ALA A 15 3.37 8.73 -0.75
CA ALA A 15 3.53 7.99 0.50
C ALA A 15 2.93 6.57 0.39
N SER A 16 1.74 6.43 -0.21
CA SER A 16 1.13 5.13 -0.48
C SER A 16 2.00 4.27 -1.39
N LYS A 17 2.57 4.85 -2.45
CA LYS A 17 3.50 4.13 -3.32
C LYS A 17 4.77 3.70 -2.58
N LEU A 18 5.36 4.58 -1.77
CA LEU A 18 6.55 4.28 -0.98
C LEU A 18 6.31 3.13 0.00
N ILE A 19 5.26 3.20 0.81
CA ILE A 19 4.99 2.18 1.83
C ILE A 19 4.68 0.81 1.19
N THR A 20 3.97 0.79 0.06
CA THR A 20 3.72 -0.44 -0.70
C THR A 20 5.01 -1.05 -1.24
N LEU A 21 5.86 -0.25 -1.89
CA LEU A 21 7.16 -0.72 -2.37
C LEU A 21 8.03 -1.23 -1.21
N HIS A 22 7.98 -0.55 -0.07
CA HIS A 22 8.76 -0.92 1.10
C HIS A 22 8.36 -2.29 1.66
N VAL A 23 7.05 -2.51 1.83
CA VAL A 23 6.50 -3.79 2.29
C VAL A 23 6.85 -4.91 1.31
N ILE A 24 6.70 -4.68 0.00
CA ILE A 24 7.03 -5.67 -1.02
C ILE A 24 8.52 -6.04 -0.94
N ARG A 25 9.41 -5.03 -0.89
CA ARG A 25 10.86 -5.23 -0.82
C ARG A 25 11.26 -6.03 0.40
N LEU A 26 10.79 -5.64 1.59
CA LEU A 26 11.11 -6.36 2.82
C LEU A 26 10.56 -7.78 2.83
N ARG A 27 9.40 -8.00 2.23
CA ARG A 27 8.85 -9.35 2.08
C ARG A 27 9.71 -10.21 1.17
N GLN A 28 10.20 -9.66 0.06
CA GLN A 28 11.02 -10.39 -0.91
C GLN A 28 12.43 -10.66 -0.40
N GLU A 29 13.09 -9.67 0.21
CA GLU A 29 14.49 -9.75 0.59
C GLU A 29 14.71 -10.36 1.97
N GLN A 30 13.77 -10.14 2.90
CA GLN A 30 13.96 -10.49 4.32
C GLN A 30 12.89 -11.47 4.82
N ASN A 31 11.93 -11.85 3.97
CA ASN A 31 10.76 -12.65 4.35
C ASN A 31 9.95 -12.02 5.51
N GLN A 32 10.11 -10.70 5.72
CA GLN A 32 9.47 -9.98 6.82
C GLN A 32 8.10 -9.43 6.40
N VAL A 33 7.16 -9.41 7.35
CA VAL A 33 5.89 -8.69 7.21
C VAL A 33 5.91 -7.58 8.25
N LEU A 34 5.98 -6.33 7.80
CA LEU A 34 5.93 -5.19 8.71
C LEU A 34 4.51 -5.03 9.27
N PRO A 35 4.34 -4.85 10.59
CA PRO A 35 3.10 -4.32 11.11
C PRO A 35 2.93 -2.90 10.57
N LEU A 36 1.84 -2.65 9.85
CA LEU A 36 1.50 -1.32 9.36
C LEU A 36 0.73 -0.57 10.44
N SER A 37 1.22 0.61 10.80
CA SER A 37 0.53 1.60 11.63
C SER A 37 0.44 2.94 10.89
N ASP A 38 -0.33 3.85 11.47
CA ASP A 38 -0.41 5.24 11.04
C ASP A 38 0.96 5.94 11.06
N ARG A 39 1.86 5.53 11.97
CA ARG A 39 3.22 6.09 12.08
C ARG A 39 4.09 5.77 10.87
N GLU A 40 4.04 4.56 10.32
CA GLU A 40 4.82 4.25 9.11
C GLU A 40 4.32 5.07 7.92
N PHE A 41 3.01 5.22 7.76
CA PHE A 41 2.45 6.03 6.70
C PHE A 41 2.78 7.52 6.87
N GLN A 42 2.69 8.04 8.09
CA GLN A 42 3.08 9.41 8.41
C GLN A 42 4.58 9.64 8.12
N THR A 43 5.43 8.67 8.46
CA THR A 43 6.86 8.71 8.15
C THR A 43 7.07 8.77 6.63
N CYS A 44 6.33 7.95 5.87
CA CYS A 44 6.35 8.00 4.41
C CYS A 44 5.97 9.39 3.89
N CYS A 45 4.84 9.95 4.34
CA CYS A 45 4.40 11.33 4.01
C CYS A 45 5.48 12.38 4.28
N ASN A 46 6.18 12.26 5.41
CA ASN A 46 7.23 13.21 5.77
C ASN A 46 8.45 13.11 4.85
N VAL A 47 8.95 11.90 4.56
CA VAL A 47 10.18 11.73 3.77
C VAL A 47 10.00 11.97 2.28
N ILE A 48 8.76 11.84 1.76
CA ILE A 48 8.41 12.22 0.38
C ILE A 48 8.03 13.70 0.24
N SER A 49 8.15 14.49 1.31
CA SER A 49 7.82 15.91 1.27
C SER A 49 8.93 16.79 1.87
N ARG A 50 8.96 18.02 1.39
CA ARG A 50 9.73 19.12 1.98
C ARG A 50 8.97 19.70 3.17
N SER A 51 9.67 20.24 4.17
CA SER A 51 8.99 20.79 5.35
C SER A 51 8.31 22.12 5.02
N ARG A 52 9.02 22.97 4.26
CA ARG A 52 8.60 24.30 3.82
C ARG A 52 8.71 24.45 2.31
N GLY A 53 8.03 25.45 1.76
CA GLY A 53 8.09 25.75 0.32
C GLY A 53 9.47 26.16 -0.18
N GLU A 54 10.28 26.76 0.68
CA GLU A 54 11.61 27.29 0.39
C GLU A 54 12.74 26.24 0.53
N ASP A 55 12.47 25.13 1.21
CA ASP A 55 13.47 24.07 1.37
C ASP A 55 13.84 23.50 0.00
N GLN A 56 15.12 23.26 -0.28
CA GLN A 56 15.50 22.59 -1.54
C GLN A 56 15.43 21.07 -1.41
N ASP A 57 15.74 20.55 -0.23
CA ASP A 57 15.83 19.12 0.02
C ASP A 57 14.60 18.54 0.71
N PRO A 58 14.24 17.28 0.44
CA PRO A 58 13.22 16.57 1.19
C PRO A 58 13.64 16.30 2.63
N THR A 59 12.66 15.97 3.46
CA THR A 59 12.90 15.65 4.87
C THR A 59 13.80 14.40 4.99
N PRO A 60 14.85 14.42 5.83
CA PRO A 60 15.71 13.27 6.02
C PRO A 60 14.95 12.03 6.56
N CYS A 61 15.06 10.91 5.85
CA CYS A 61 14.70 9.58 6.33
C CYS A 61 15.85 9.00 7.17
N ARG A 62 15.56 8.69 8.44
CA ARG A 62 16.52 8.08 9.40
C ARG A 62 16.46 6.55 9.41
N ASP A 63 15.42 5.98 8.82
CA ASP A 63 15.24 4.54 8.69
C ASP A 63 16.03 4.05 7.46
N GLY A 64 17.07 3.23 7.69
CA GLY A 64 17.93 2.71 6.63
C GLY A 64 17.17 1.88 5.59
N PRO A 65 16.42 0.84 6.01
CA PRO A 65 15.55 0.09 5.10
C PRO A 65 14.56 0.95 4.29
N LEU A 66 13.91 1.93 4.92
CA LEU A 66 13.00 2.82 4.21
C LEU A 66 13.75 3.73 3.25
N ARG A 67 14.94 4.23 3.62
CA ARG A 67 15.81 5.06 2.77
C ARG A 67 16.12 4.37 1.45
N ILE A 68 16.53 3.10 1.47
CA ILE A 68 16.80 2.32 0.26
C ILE A 68 15.58 2.31 -0.67
N THR A 69 14.40 2.14 -0.09
CA THR A 69 13.14 2.11 -0.86
C THR A 69 12.78 3.50 -1.39
N LEU A 70 13.02 4.55 -0.61
CA LEU A 70 12.84 5.93 -1.01
C LEU A 70 13.76 6.30 -2.18
N ASP A 71 15.02 5.86 -2.15
CA ASP A 71 15.98 6.12 -3.23
C ASP A 71 15.58 5.39 -4.52
N LEU A 72 15.05 4.16 -4.41
CA LEU A 72 14.44 3.44 -5.53
C LEU A 72 13.20 4.15 -6.09
N LEU A 73 12.36 4.71 -5.22
CA LEU A 73 11.20 5.48 -5.68
C LEU A 73 11.65 6.76 -6.41
N ARG A 74 12.64 7.47 -5.86
CA ARG A 74 13.16 8.72 -6.44
C ARG A 74 13.85 8.49 -7.79
N SER A 75 14.52 7.36 -7.99
CA SER A 75 15.13 7.03 -9.29
C SER A 75 14.10 6.77 -10.40
N GLN A 76 12.83 6.54 -10.05
CA GLN A 76 11.72 6.43 -11.00
C GLN A 76 11.03 7.76 -11.31
N LEU A 77 11.38 8.84 -10.59
CA LEU A 77 10.84 10.17 -10.84
C LEU A 77 11.72 10.90 -11.86
N PRO A 78 11.17 11.89 -12.58
CA PRO A 78 11.97 12.77 -13.43
C PRO A 78 13.14 13.40 -12.65
N ALA A 79 14.27 13.64 -13.33
CA ALA A 79 15.47 14.17 -12.68
C ALA A 79 15.28 15.58 -12.09
N ASP A 80 14.39 16.37 -12.69
CA ASP A 80 13.99 17.73 -12.28
C ASP A 80 12.76 17.75 -11.37
N TYR A 81 12.29 16.58 -10.94
CA TYR A 81 11.08 16.47 -10.15
C TYR A 81 11.25 17.08 -8.75
N VAL A 82 10.45 18.10 -8.44
CA VAL A 82 10.45 18.76 -7.14
C VAL A 82 9.41 18.12 -6.24
N LEU A 83 9.84 17.61 -5.08
CA LEU A 83 8.93 17.03 -4.09
C LEU A 83 8.00 18.12 -3.50
N PRO A 84 6.71 17.80 -3.27
CA PRO A 84 5.78 18.75 -2.68
C PRO A 84 6.19 19.11 -1.24
N HIS A 85 5.88 20.33 -0.82
CA HIS A 85 6.06 20.74 0.58
C HIS A 85 4.77 20.58 1.39
N ARG A 86 4.91 20.22 2.66
CA ARG A 86 3.78 19.96 3.57
C ARG A 86 3.40 21.13 4.48
N GLU A 87 3.99 22.29 4.27
CA GLU A 87 3.67 23.50 5.03
C GLU A 87 2.16 23.80 4.98
N GLY A 88 1.57 24.01 6.16
CA GLY A 88 0.13 24.18 6.33
C GLY A 88 -0.71 22.89 6.23
N LEU A 89 -0.09 21.72 5.98
CA LEU A 89 -0.78 20.44 5.78
C LEU A 89 -0.52 19.41 6.89
N THR A 90 0.33 19.72 7.87
CA THR A 90 0.75 18.76 8.91
C THR A 90 -0.42 18.05 9.59
N GLN A 91 -1.45 18.80 10.00
CA GLN A 91 -2.61 18.21 10.66
C GLN A 91 -3.42 17.33 9.68
N ALA A 92 -3.66 17.81 8.46
CA ALA A 92 -4.38 17.05 7.44
C ALA A 92 -3.67 15.73 7.09
N LEU A 93 -2.35 15.73 6.99
CA LEU A 93 -1.56 14.52 6.74
C LEU A 93 -1.55 13.56 7.93
N SER A 94 -1.63 14.07 9.16
CA SER A 94 -1.83 13.24 10.35
C SER A 94 -3.17 12.51 10.29
N TRP A 95 -4.26 13.22 9.98
CA TRP A 95 -5.57 12.61 9.77
C TRP A 95 -5.57 11.59 8.63
N ALA A 96 -4.93 11.92 7.51
CA ALA A 96 -4.78 11.01 6.38
C ALA A 96 -4.09 9.70 6.76
N SER A 97 -3.10 9.75 7.64
CA SER A 97 -2.37 8.56 8.09
C SER A 97 -3.25 7.61 8.89
N ILE A 98 -4.11 8.15 9.76
CA ILE A 98 -5.11 7.39 10.52
C ILE A 98 -6.18 6.82 9.58
N SER A 99 -6.69 7.62 8.65
CA SER A 99 -7.68 7.17 7.68
C SER A 99 -7.12 6.12 6.72
N TRP A 100 -5.85 6.23 6.33
CA TRP A 100 -5.19 5.28 5.45
C TRP A 100 -5.12 3.90 6.09
N ILE A 101 -4.70 3.78 7.36
CA ILE A 101 -4.63 2.47 8.01
C ILE A 101 -6.02 1.85 8.19
N ALA A 102 -7.04 2.66 8.52
CA ALA A 102 -8.42 2.19 8.59
C ALA A 102 -8.91 1.68 7.22
N ASN A 103 -8.59 2.38 6.13
CA ASN A 103 -8.94 1.96 4.78
C ASN A 103 -8.23 0.67 4.37
N VAL A 104 -6.93 0.52 4.69
CA VAL A 104 -6.19 -0.73 4.44
C VAL A 104 -6.81 -1.89 5.22
N GLN A 105 -7.16 -1.69 6.49
CA GLN A 105 -7.84 -2.71 7.29
C GLN A 105 -9.19 -3.08 6.67
N VAL A 106 -9.98 -2.11 6.22
CA VAL A 106 -11.26 -2.38 5.57
C VAL A 106 -11.05 -3.16 4.27
N ASP A 107 -10.12 -2.71 3.43
CA ASP A 107 -9.79 -3.35 2.17
C ASP A 107 -9.31 -4.80 2.35
N VAL A 108 -8.47 -5.05 3.35
CA VAL A 108 -7.94 -6.38 3.63
C VAL A 108 -8.99 -7.27 4.28
N CYS A 109 -9.68 -6.80 5.32
CA CYS A 109 -10.61 -7.61 6.09
C CYS A 109 -11.92 -7.90 5.35
N TYR A 110 -12.42 -6.95 4.57
CA TYR A 110 -13.73 -7.08 3.91
C TYR A 110 -13.62 -7.36 2.41
N HIS A 111 -12.61 -6.81 1.72
CA HIS A 111 -12.58 -6.85 0.25
C HIS A 111 -11.54 -7.80 -0.34
N LEU A 112 -10.48 -8.18 0.39
CA LEU A 112 -9.39 -8.98 -0.15
C LEU A 112 -9.86 -10.31 -0.73
N SER A 113 -10.71 -11.04 0.00
CA SER A 113 -11.27 -12.32 -0.48
C SER A 113 -12.01 -12.16 -1.80
N GLN A 114 -12.85 -11.13 -1.91
CA GLN A 114 -13.61 -10.86 -3.13
C GLN A 114 -12.71 -10.41 -4.29
N ARG A 115 -11.67 -9.62 -4.01
CA ARG A 115 -10.67 -9.21 -5.01
C ARG A 115 -9.85 -10.40 -5.50
N LEU A 116 -9.44 -11.31 -4.62
CA LEU A 116 -8.76 -12.56 -4.99
C LEU A 116 -9.67 -13.44 -5.86
N GLN A 117 -10.94 -13.59 -5.50
CA GLN A 117 -11.91 -14.34 -6.30
C GLN A 117 -12.02 -13.74 -7.71
N ARG A 118 -12.23 -12.43 -7.83
CA ARG A 118 -12.29 -11.73 -9.13
C ARG A 118 -11.02 -11.93 -9.94
N TRP A 119 -9.86 -11.80 -9.32
CA TRP A 119 -8.58 -11.99 -9.99
C TRP A 119 -8.41 -13.43 -10.53
N ILE A 120 -8.77 -14.44 -9.73
CA ILE A 120 -8.76 -15.85 -10.16
C ILE A 120 -9.74 -16.07 -11.31
N VAL A 121 -10.96 -15.54 -11.22
CA VAL A 121 -11.97 -15.67 -12.30
C VAL A 121 -11.45 -15.06 -13.59
N LEU A 122 -10.88 -13.86 -13.56
CA LEU A 122 -10.34 -13.21 -14.76
C LEU A 122 -9.21 -14.02 -15.39
N ARG A 123 -8.32 -14.60 -14.57
CA ARG A 123 -7.23 -15.47 -15.04
C ARG A 123 -7.76 -16.76 -15.65
N LEU A 124 -8.64 -17.46 -14.94
CA LEU A 124 -9.23 -18.70 -15.45
C LEU A 124 -10.10 -18.45 -16.68
N ALA A 125 -10.78 -17.31 -16.77
CA ALA A 125 -11.56 -16.94 -17.95
C ALA A 125 -10.65 -16.76 -19.17
N ALA A 126 -9.47 -16.17 -19.02
CA ALA A 126 -8.50 -16.05 -20.11
C ALA A 126 -8.01 -17.43 -20.59
N ASP A 127 -7.80 -18.37 -19.67
CA ASP A 127 -7.25 -19.70 -19.98
C ASP A 127 -8.31 -20.73 -20.40
N LEU A 128 -9.56 -20.58 -19.94
CA LEU A 128 -10.64 -21.57 -20.06
C LEU A 128 -11.92 -21.02 -20.74
N ALA A 129 -11.84 -19.87 -21.42
CA ALA A 129 -12.97 -19.13 -21.99
C ALA A 129 -14.00 -20.00 -22.74
N GLN A 130 -13.54 -21.04 -23.43
CA GLN A 130 -14.40 -21.91 -24.27
C GLN A 130 -14.85 -23.20 -23.58
N GLN A 131 -14.29 -23.55 -22.42
CA GLN A 131 -14.47 -24.86 -21.78
C GLN A 131 -15.37 -24.81 -20.55
N MET A 132 -15.62 -23.63 -19.99
CA MET A 132 -16.36 -23.52 -18.73
C MET A 132 -17.25 -22.28 -18.70
N PRO A 133 -18.53 -22.41 -18.26
CA PRO A 133 -19.38 -21.25 -18.03
C PRO A 133 -18.85 -20.42 -16.86
N GLU A 134 -19.09 -19.10 -16.91
CA GLU A 134 -18.63 -18.13 -15.90
C GLU A 134 -18.99 -18.54 -14.46
N LYS A 135 -20.21 -19.08 -14.26
CA LYS A 135 -20.66 -19.59 -12.96
C LYS A 135 -19.75 -20.69 -12.39
N GLY A 136 -19.18 -21.52 -13.26
CA GLY A 136 -18.20 -22.56 -12.89
C GLY A 136 -16.89 -21.94 -12.41
N LEU A 137 -16.39 -20.92 -13.11
CA LEU A 137 -15.18 -20.18 -12.75
C LEU A 137 -15.32 -19.52 -11.37
N TRP A 138 -16.45 -18.85 -11.12
CA TRP A 138 -16.75 -18.25 -9.82
C TRP A 138 -16.79 -19.29 -8.69
N ARG A 139 -17.40 -20.45 -8.92
CA ARG A 139 -17.44 -21.53 -7.93
C ARG A 139 -16.04 -22.05 -7.58
N ILE A 140 -15.18 -22.23 -8.57
CA ILE A 140 -13.77 -22.64 -8.36
C ILE A 140 -13.02 -21.56 -7.56
N ALA A 141 -13.10 -20.31 -8.00
CA ALA A 141 -12.43 -19.19 -7.36
C ALA A 141 -12.86 -19.03 -5.89
N SER A 142 -14.17 -19.11 -5.60
CA SER A 142 -14.69 -19.06 -4.24
C SER A 142 -14.09 -20.18 -3.38
N ARG A 143 -14.08 -21.42 -3.88
CA ARG A 143 -13.57 -22.56 -3.11
C ARG A 143 -12.07 -22.50 -2.84
N ILE A 144 -11.28 -22.02 -3.80
CA ILE A 144 -9.84 -21.77 -3.61
C ILE A 144 -9.64 -20.72 -2.51
N VAL A 145 -10.31 -19.57 -2.61
CA VAL A 145 -10.14 -18.47 -1.65
C VAL A 145 -10.63 -18.87 -0.26
N GLU A 146 -11.77 -19.55 -0.14
CA GLU A 146 -12.26 -20.08 1.14
C GLU A 146 -11.25 -21.03 1.80
N THR A 147 -10.61 -21.90 1.01
CA THR A 147 -9.58 -22.81 1.51
C THR A 147 -8.35 -22.05 2.00
N LEU A 148 -7.90 -21.03 1.27
CA LEU A 148 -6.78 -20.17 1.69
C LEU A 148 -7.10 -19.43 2.99
N VAL A 149 -8.26 -18.76 3.05
CA VAL A 149 -8.71 -18.02 4.24
C VAL A 149 -8.85 -18.95 5.45
N TRP A 150 -9.38 -20.17 5.25
CA TRP A 150 -9.48 -21.17 6.32
C TRP A 150 -8.11 -21.60 6.85
N LYS A 151 -7.15 -21.88 5.96
CA LYS A 151 -5.77 -22.26 6.36
C LYS A 151 -5.10 -21.17 7.17
N GLU A 152 -5.22 -19.90 6.74
CA GLU A 152 -4.69 -18.76 7.47
C GLU A 152 -5.35 -18.62 8.86
N LYS A 153 -6.68 -18.67 8.94
CA LYS A 153 -7.40 -18.63 10.23
C LYS A 153 -6.96 -19.74 11.17
N ALA A 154 -6.77 -20.96 10.67
CA ALA A 154 -6.31 -22.09 11.46
C ALA A 154 -4.85 -21.93 11.94
N ALA A 155 -3.97 -21.36 11.11
CA ALA A 155 -2.58 -21.08 11.48
C ALA A 155 -2.49 -20.00 12.58
N PHE A 156 -3.25 -18.90 12.42
CA PHE A 156 -3.31 -17.83 13.42
C PHE A 156 -4.04 -18.26 14.71
N GLY A 157 -5.02 -19.16 14.63
CA GLY A 157 -5.69 -19.73 15.80
C GLY A 157 -4.79 -20.62 16.66
N ARG A 158 -3.84 -21.34 16.05
CA ARG A 158 -2.85 -22.18 16.75
C ARG A 158 -1.66 -21.38 17.31
N ALA A 159 -1.35 -20.21 16.74
CA ALA A 159 -0.29 -19.35 17.27
C ALA A 159 -0.68 -18.63 18.58
N LYS A 160 -1.94 -18.71 19.00
CA LYS A 160 -2.47 -18.13 20.25
C LYS A 160 -2.81 -19.17 21.33
N SER A 161 -2.52 -20.45 21.10
CA SER A 161 -2.73 -21.57 22.03
C SER A 161 -1.40 -22.18 22.45
#